data_AF-A0A6J0PAI8-F1
#
_entry.id   AF-A0A6J0PAI8-F1
#
_cell.length_a   1.000
_cell.length_b   1.000
_cell.length_c   1.000
_cell.angle_alpha   90.00
_cell.angle_beta   90.00
_cell.angle_gamma   90.00
#
_symmetry.space_group_name_H-M   'P 1'
#
loop_
_entity.id
_entity.type
_entity.pdbx_description
1 polymer ?
#
loop_
_entity_poly.entity_id
_entity_poly.type
_entity_poly.pdbx_seq_one_letter_code
_entity_poly.pdbx_strand_id
1 'polypeptide(L)'
;MVRRWTKFPGQEEAVRLMNWNNSDPCFSLRVNTAKGFKRVDLVNRLEDLKVPYELSSCMDNFVRIHIGMLIVIQAGLLKDRICSVQDESAGLVVSVVDRQPGEKTLFMASCLRGQGTVMAIDINRGILRILKEACKLLNVTNVVTANHADLRLYAEKHNVKVDKVLLDASCSGTGVISKLPSSMLVKLAGILVYSTCFIDPEENEERITAFLLRHLEFVAHPIHACVPPDFVTDKVFFFSNPVKHSMDGSFAARLVRSSDYPY
;
A
#
# COMPACT_ATOMS: atom_id res chain seq x y z
N MET A 1 -9.07 19.27 7.83
CA MET A 1 -8.24 18.25 8.49
C MET A 1 -8.48 18.24 9.99
N VAL A 2 -8.07 19.26 10.77
CA VAL A 2 -8.25 19.30 12.24
C VAL A 2 -9.69 19.03 12.70
N ARG A 3 -10.71 19.63 12.05
CA ARG A 3 -12.13 19.36 12.36
C ARG A 3 -12.54 17.89 12.21
N ARG A 4 -11.93 17.16 11.27
CA ARG A 4 -12.19 15.73 11.05
C ARG A 4 -11.51 14.89 12.13
N TRP A 5 -10.26 15.22 12.48
CA TRP A 5 -9.53 14.56 13.57
C TRP A 5 -10.17 14.79 14.95
N THR A 6 -10.73 15.97 15.22
CA THR A 6 -11.46 16.18 16.47
C THR A 6 -12.76 15.38 16.56
N LYS A 7 -13.33 14.98 15.41
CA LYS A 7 -14.61 14.28 15.34
C LYS A 7 -14.48 12.76 15.54
N PHE A 8 -13.46 12.12 14.96
CA PHE A 8 -13.38 10.65 14.90
C PHE A 8 -12.32 10.03 15.83
N PRO A 9 -11.10 10.59 15.94
CA PRO A 9 -10.18 10.23 17.04
C PRO A 9 -10.49 10.88 18.39
N GLY A 10 -11.20 12.02 18.39
CA GLY A 10 -11.42 12.85 19.58
C GLY A 10 -10.33 13.92 19.78
N GLN A 11 -10.54 14.85 20.72
CA GLN A 11 -9.66 16.01 20.87
C GLN A 11 -8.22 15.63 21.24
N GLU A 12 -8.02 14.72 22.20
CA GLU A 12 -6.68 14.35 22.66
C GLU A 12 -5.84 13.71 21.55
N GLU A 13 -6.43 12.75 20.83
CA GLU A 13 -5.75 12.06 19.74
C GLU A 13 -5.52 12.99 18.54
N ALA A 14 -6.44 13.93 18.27
CA ALA A 14 -6.21 14.98 17.28
C ALA A 14 -4.98 15.85 17.62
N VAL A 15 -4.79 16.20 18.89
CA VAL A 15 -3.59 16.94 19.35
C VAL A 15 -2.34 16.10 19.14
N ARG A 16 -2.37 14.80 19.47
CA ARG A 16 -1.22 13.91 19.23
C ARG A 16 -0.87 13.79 17.75
N LEU A 17 -1.86 13.65 16.87
CA LEU A 17 -1.66 13.62 15.42
C LEU A 17 -1.10 14.94 14.89
N MET A 18 -1.57 16.08 15.41
CA MET A 18 -1.02 17.39 15.07
C MET A 18 0.45 17.52 15.52
N ASN A 19 0.77 17.07 16.74
CA ASN A 19 2.13 17.11 17.23
C ASN A 19 3.05 16.20 16.41
N TRP A 20 2.60 15.00 16.05
CA TRP A 20 3.35 14.07 15.21
C TRP A 20 3.61 14.64 13.79
N ASN A 21 2.59 15.19 13.14
CA ASN A 21 2.75 15.78 11.80
C ASN A 21 3.64 17.02 11.77
N ASN A 22 3.81 17.70 12.91
CA ASN A 22 4.71 18.85 13.05
C ASN A 22 6.08 18.47 13.64
N SER A 23 6.33 17.19 13.90
CA SER A 23 7.63 16.70 14.37
C SER A 23 8.58 16.43 13.20
N ASP A 24 9.87 16.24 13.49
CA ASP A 24 10.86 15.92 12.46
C ASP A 24 10.48 14.60 11.74
N PRO A 25 10.57 14.56 10.40
CA PRO A 25 10.13 13.39 9.65
C PRO A 25 11.08 12.22 9.87
N CYS A 26 10.51 11.06 10.19
CA CYS A 26 11.21 9.79 10.12
C CYS A 26 11.12 9.25 8.68
N PHE A 27 12.24 8.84 8.09
CA PHE A 27 12.26 8.23 6.76
C PHE A 27 12.46 6.74 6.86
N SER A 28 11.57 6.00 6.21
CA SER A 28 11.69 4.56 6.02
C SER A 28 12.39 4.26 4.70
N LEU A 29 13.45 3.45 4.77
CA LEU A 29 14.24 2.98 3.64
C LEU A 29 13.97 1.48 3.44
N ARG A 30 13.47 1.12 2.26
CA ARG A 30 13.31 -0.27 1.85
C ARG A 30 14.50 -0.73 1.04
N VAL A 31 15.09 -1.87 1.40
CA VAL A 31 16.15 -2.51 0.62
C VAL A 31 15.61 -3.13 -0.67
N ASN A 32 16.40 -3.03 -1.75
CA ASN A 32 16.06 -3.60 -3.05
C ASN A 32 16.44 -5.08 -3.14
N THR A 33 15.56 -5.96 -2.65
CA THR A 33 15.75 -7.42 -2.69
C THR A 33 15.81 -7.99 -4.10
N ALA A 34 15.17 -7.34 -5.09
CA ALA A 34 15.22 -7.76 -6.49
C ALA A 34 16.62 -7.63 -7.12
N LYS A 35 17.48 -6.76 -6.57
CA LYS A 35 18.91 -6.67 -6.93
C LYS A 35 19.81 -7.60 -6.10
N GLY A 36 19.24 -8.41 -5.21
CA GLY A 36 19.97 -9.32 -4.33
C GLY A 36 20.45 -8.69 -3.02
N PHE A 37 20.13 -7.42 -2.75
CA PHE A 37 20.47 -6.79 -1.48
C PHE A 37 19.57 -7.28 -0.34
N LYS A 38 20.16 -7.45 0.83
CA LYS A 38 19.50 -7.79 2.10
C LYS A 38 19.56 -6.61 3.05
N ARG A 39 18.71 -6.62 4.08
CA ARG A 39 18.71 -5.56 5.12
C ARG A 39 20.09 -5.35 5.75
N VAL A 40 20.85 -6.43 5.97
CA VAL A 40 22.22 -6.36 6.48
C VAL A 40 23.15 -5.54 5.57
N ASP A 41 22.99 -5.63 4.24
CA ASP A 41 23.81 -4.87 3.30
C ASP A 41 23.51 -3.37 3.41
N LEU A 42 22.24 -3.00 3.58
CA LEU A 42 21.85 -1.60 3.80
C LEU A 42 22.35 -1.08 5.15
N VAL A 43 22.24 -1.90 6.21
CA VAL A 43 22.74 -1.56 7.54
C VAL A 43 24.23 -1.30 7.53
N ASN A 44 25.04 -2.19 6.93
CA ASN A 44 26.48 -2.01 6.82
C ASN A 44 26.83 -0.69 6.12
N ARG A 45 26.09 -0.31 5.06
CA ARG A 45 26.29 0.97 4.37
C ARG A 45 25.95 2.18 5.24
N LEU A 46 24.89 2.10 6.05
CA LEU A 46 24.51 3.17 6.96
C LEU A 46 25.54 3.33 8.09
N GLU A 47 26.10 2.23 8.59
CA GLU A 47 27.19 2.23 9.58
C GLU A 47 28.47 2.87 9.02
N ASP A 48 28.89 2.51 7.80
CA ASP A 48 30.04 3.11 7.11
C ASP A 48 29.85 4.63 6.94
N LEU A 49 28.63 5.07 6.65
CA LEU A 49 28.25 6.47 6.48
C LEU A 49 28.00 7.19 7.80
N LYS A 50 28.09 6.50 8.94
CA LYS A 50 27.78 7.01 10.29
C LYS A 50 26.39 7.62 10.40
N VAL A 51 25.42 7.04 9.69
CA VAL A 51 24.01 7.44 9.73
C VAL A 51 23.31 6.59 10.80
N PRO A 52 22.78 7.20 11.87
CA PRO A 52 21.98 6.47 12.86
C PRO A 52 20.75 5.87 12.21
N TYR A 53 20.43 4.64 12.59
CA TYR A 53 19.32 3.88 12.02
C TYR A 53 18.59 3.07 13.08
N GLU A 54 17.35 2.71 12.78
CA GLU A 54 16.53 1.80 13.57
C GLU A 54 16.03 0.67 12.66
N LEU A 55 16.09 -0.56 13.16
CA LEU A 55 15.54 -1.70 12.42
C LEU A 55 14.00 -1.68 12.52
N SER A 56 13.34 -1.94 11.39
CA SER A 56 11.90 -2.17 11.38
C SER A 56 11.54 -3.38 12.24
N SER A 57 10.57 -3.23 13.14
CA SER A 57 10.01 -4.31 13.96
C SER A 57 8.96 -5.14 13.21
N CYS A 58 8.34 -4.58 12.17
CA CYS A 58 7.26 -5.24 11.44
C CYS A 58 7.71 -5.85 10.11
N MET A 59 8.83 -5.40 9.52
CA MET A 59 9.25 -5.81 8.18
C MET A 59 10.76 -5.95 8.00
N ASP A 60 11.21 -7.14 7.61
CA ASP A 60 12.64 -7.48 7.52
C ASP A 60 13.42 -6.80 6.41
N ASN A 61 12.74 -6.14 5.47
CA ASN A 61 13.35 -5.41 4.36
C ASN A 61 13.40 -3.90 4.58
N PHE A 62 13.08 -3.40 5.77
CA PHE A 62 13.02 -1.97 6.08
C PHE A 62 13.98 -1.55 7.19
N VAL A 63 14.46 -0.32 7.07
CA VAL A 63 15.30 0.39 8.05
C VAL A 63 14.80 1.83 8.14
N ARG A 64 14.66 2.37 9.34
CA ARG A 64 14.26 3.77 9.58
C ARG A 64 15.48 4.64 9.86
N ILE A 65 15.42 5.89 9.43
CA ILE A 65 16.39 6.93 9.77
C ILE A 65 15.66 8.20 10.19
N HIS A 66 16.09 8.81 11.29
CA HIS A 66 15.55 10.09 11.76
C HIS A 66 16.39 11.27 11.27
N ILE A 67 17.68 11.03 11.00
CA ILE A 67 18.63 12.02 10.49
C ILE A 67 19.55 11.38 9.45
N GLY A 68 20.29 12.20 8.70
CA GLY A 68 21.29 11.70 7.74
C GLY A 68 20.72 11.33 6.36
N MET A 69 19.46 11.66 6.07
CA MET A 69 18.85 11.43 4.76
C MET A 69 19.64 12.09 3.61
N LEU A 70 20.18 13.29 3.83
CA LEU A 70 21.05 13.95 2.85
C LEU A 70 22.32 13.14 2.56
N ILE A 71 22.90 12.50 3.58
CA ILE A 71 24.09 11.65 3.44
C ILE A 71 23.74 10.42 2.61
N VAL A 72 22.59 9.80 2.85
CA VAL A 72 22.08 8.66 2.06
C VAL A 72 21.93 9.03 0.58
N ILE A 73 21.39 10.23 0.30
CA ILE A 73 21.24 10.75 -1.08
C ILE A 73 22.62 10.99 -1.71
N GLN A 74 23.51 11.69 -1.01
CA GLN A 74 24.85 12.05 -1.52
C GLN A 74 25.74 10.83 -1.74
N ALA A 75 25.65 9.83 -0.87
CA ALA A 75 26.34 8.55 -1.00
C ALA A 75 25.79 7.68 -2.13
N GLY A 76 24.72 8.09 -2.80
CA GLY A 76 24.20 7.42 -3.99
C GLY A 76 23.34 6.19 -3.70
N LEU A 77 23.00 5.88 -2.45
CA LEU A 77 22.24 4.65 -2.11
C LEU A 77 20.90 4.54 -2.87
N LEU A 78 20.21 5.68 -3.04
CA LEU A 78 18.97 5.75 -3.84
C LEU A 78 19.24 5.71 -5.34
N LYS A 79 20.30 6.39 -5.80
CA LYS A 79 20.69 6.47 -7.22
C LYS A 79 21.13 5.11 -7.75
N ASP A 80 21.92 4.40 -6.95
CA ASP A 80 22.41 3.04 -7.23
C ASP A 80 21.32 1.99 -6.97
N ARG A 81 20.21 2.42 -6.34
CA ARG A 81 19.03 1.62 -6.00
C ARG A 81 19.34 0.45 -5.10
N ILE A 82 20.24 0.68 -4.14
CA ILE A 82 20.46 -0.20 -3.00
C ILE A 82 19.18 -0.20 -2.15
N CYS A 83 18.58 0.98 -1.98
CA CYS A 83 17.31 1.17 -1.31
C CYS A 83 16.41 2.19 -2.03
N SER A 84 15.17 2.28 -1.58
CA SER A 84 14.16 3.28 -1.98
C SER A 84 13.50 3.86 -0.74
N VAL A 85 13.08 5.13 -0.79
CA VAL A 85 12.28 5.74 0.27
C VAL A 85 10.85 5.24 0.12
N GLN A 86 10.35 4.57 1.15
CA GLN A 86 8.97 4.08 1.20
C GLN A 86 8.59 3.92 2.67
N ASP A 87 7.40 4.38 3.07
CA ASP A 87 6.89 4.11 4.41
C ASP A 87 6.53 2.63 4.60
N GLU A 88 6.74 2.11 5.81
CA GLU A 88 6.42 0.71 6.13
C GLU A 88 4.92 0.42 6.00
N SER A 89 4.05 1.41 6.28
CA SER A 89 2.61 1.25 6.11
C SER A 89 2.25 0.89 4.67
N ALA A 90 2.92 1.49 3.68
CA ALA A 90 2.72 1.15 2.27
C ALA A 90 3.18 -0.28 1.96
N GLY A 91 4.22 -0.76 2.63
CA GLY A 91 4.67 -2.16 2.52
C GLY A 91 3.68 -3.16 3.16
N LEU A 92 3.11 -2.81 4.31
CA LEU A 92 2.11 -3.61 5.01
C LEU A 92 0.79 -3.71 4.24
N VAL A 93 0.36 -2.63 3.56
CA VAL A 93 -0.81 -2.68 2.65
C VAL A 93 -0.64 -3.75 1.58
N VAL A 94 0.58 -3.94 1.09
CA VAL A 94 0.86 -4.97 0.09
C VAL A 94 0.79 -6.37 0.70
N SER A 95 1.23 -6.53 1.94
CA SER A 95 1.06 -7.78 2.71
C SER A 95 -0.41 -8.20 2.85
N VAL A 96 -1.34 -7.24 2.81
CA VAL A 96 -2.80 -7.52 2.84
C VAL A 96 -3.29 -8.17 1.55
N VAL A 97 -2.67 -7.86 0.40
CA VAL A 97 -2.99 -8.48 -0.91
C VAL A 97 -2.50 -9.93 -0.93
N ASP A 98 -1.23 -10.12 -0.61
CA ASP A 98 -0.55 -11.40 -0.48
C ASP A 98 0.45 -11.30 0.66
N ARG A 99 0.67 -12.38 1.42
CA ARG A 99 1.38 -12.44 2.73
C ARG A 99 2.87 -12.01 2.74
N GLN A 100 3.29 -11.07 1.90
CA GLN A 100 4.68 -10.61 1.77
C GLN A 100 4.71 -9.09 1.44
N PRO A 101 5.72 -8.34 1.92
CA PRO A 101 5.74 -6.86 1.81
C PRO A 101 6.49 -6.29 0.58
N GLY A 102 6.01 -5.18 -0.01
CA GLY A 102 6.76 -4.39 -1.01
C GLY A 102 6.02 -3.18 -1.65
N GLU A 103 6.44 -2.74 -2.85
CA GLU A 103 5.78 -1.66 -3.62
C GLU A 103 4.57 -2.18 -4.38
N LYS A 104 3.37 -1.62 -4.16
CA LYS A 104 2.08 -2.10 -4.70
C LYS A 104 2.19 -2.86 -6.03
N THR A 105 2.50 -2.18 -7.13
CA THR A 105 2.57 -2.82 -8.47
C THR A 105 3.85 -3.64 -8.71
N LEU A 106 5.02 -3.09 -8.40
CA LEU A 106 6.32 -3.75 -8.69
C LEU A 106 6.54 -4.99 -7.81
N PHE A 107 6.03 -4.96 -6.59
CA PHE A 107 6.04 -6.09 -5.69
C PHE A 107 5.12 -7.19 -6.18
N MET A 108 3.87 -6.86 -6.52
CA MET A 108 2.96 -7.82 -7.13
C MET A 108 3.63 -8.49 -8.34
N ALA A 109 4.31 -7.71 -9.18
CA ALA A 109 5.07 -8.23 -10.32
C ALA A 109 6.25 -9.13 -9.90
N SER A 110 6.98 -8.78 -8.86
CA SER A 110 8.09 -9.58 -8.34
C SER A 110 7.64 -10.92 -7.72
N CYS A 111 6.47 -10.94 -7.06
CA CYS A 111 5.88 -12.16 -6.51
C CYS A 111 5.45 -13.17 -7.57
N LEU A 112 5.17 -12.71 -8.79
CA LEU A 112 4.80 -13.57 -9.90
C LEU A 112 5.97 -14.44 -10.40
N ARG A 113 7.23 -14.10 -10.09
CA ARG A 113 8.43 -14.85 -10.53
C ARG A 113 8.41 -15.17 -12.04
N GLY A 114 7.91 -14.25 -12.85
CA GLY A 114 7.79 -14.39 -14.31
C GLY A 114 6.57 -15.17 -14.81
N GLN A 115 5.67 -15.61 -13.91
CA GLN A 115 4.45 -16.36 -14.24
C GLN A 115 3.20 -15.53 -13.93
N GLY A 116 2.37 -15.27 -14.94
CA GLY A 116 1.14 -14.47 -14.79
C GLY A 116 1.30 -13.03 -15.28
N THR A 117 0.38 -12.15 -14.89
CA THR A 117 0.34 -10.77 -15.38
C THR A 117 -0.20 -9.81 -14.32
N VAL A 118 0.42 -8.64 -14.18
CA VAL A 118 -0.06 -7.49 -13.42
C VAL A 118 -0.55 -6.43 -14.39
N MET A 119 -1.78 -5.97 -14.21
CA MET A 119 -2.34 -4.84 -14.95
C MET A 119 -2.35 -3.60 -14.06
N ALA A 120 -1.63 -2.56 -14.47
CA ALA A 120 -1.65 -1.26 -13.82
C ALA A 120 -2.50 -0.29 -14.65
N ILE A 121 -3.54 0.27 -14.03
CA ILE A 121 -4.46 1.21 -14.68
C ILE A 121 -4.39 2.53 -13.90
N ASP A 122 -4.09 3.62 -14.60
CA ASP A 122 -4.07 4.95 -14.00
C ASP A 122 -4.47 6.02 -15.03
N ILE A 123 -5.13 7.07 -14.58
CA ILE A 123 -5.48 8.24 -15.39
C ILE A 123 -4.27 9.17 -15.60
N ASN A 124 -3.24 9.05 -14.76
CA ASN A 124 -2.04 9.85 -14.84
C ASN A 124 -0.95 9.14 -15.67
N ARG A 125 -0.72 9.64 -16.89
CA ARG A 125 0.36 9.15 -17.77
C ARG A 125 1.75 9.25 -17.14
N GLY A 126 2.00 10.26 -16.31
CA GLY A 126 3.29 10.47 -15.65
C GLY A 126 3.65 9.33 -14.71
N ILE A 127 2.69 8.91 -13.87
CA ILE A 127 2.85 7.77 -12.96
C ILE A 127 3.11 6.49 -13.75
N LEU A 128 2.36 6.24 -14.82
CA LEU A 128 2.56 5.06 -15.67
C LEU A 128 3.91 5.06 -16.39
N ARG A 129 4.46 6.23 -16.75
CA ARG A 129 5.80 6.34 -17.33
C ARG A 129 6.86 5.91 -16.32
N ILE A 130 6.78 6.44 -15.10
CA ILE A 130 7.68 6.09 -13.99
C ILE A 130 7.60 4.59 -13.70
N LEU A 131 6.39 4.03 -13.66
CA LEU A 131 6.17 2.59 -13.48
C LEU A 131 6.84 1.77 -14.60
N LYS A 132 6.65 2.15 -15.87
CA LYS A 132 7.26 1.45 -17.02
C LYS A 132 8.79 1.47 -16.96
N GLU A 133 9.38 2.59 -16.56
CA GLU A 133 10.82 2.70 -16.35
C GLU A 133 11.26 1.76 -15.24
N ALA A 134 10.61 1.80 -14.08
CA ALA A 134 10.91 0.90 -12.96
C ALA A 134 10.78 -0.59 -13.34
N CYS A 135 9.78 -0.96 -14.14
CA CYS A 135 9.60 -2.33 -14.62
C CYS A 135 10.77 -2.81 -15.49
N LYS A 136 11.30 -1.96 -16.39
CA LYS A 136 12.47 -2.28 -17.22
C LYS A 136 13.69 -2.58 -16.37
N LEU A 137 13.83 -1.86 -15.27
CA LEU A 137 14.99 -1.92 -14.39
C LEU A 137 14.98 -3.15 -13.49
N LEU A 138 13.79 -3.65 -13.17
CA LEU A 138 13.59 -4.87 -12.38
C LEU A 138 13.40 -6.12 -13.25
N ASN A 139 13.52 -5.99 -14.59
CA ASN A 139 13.28 -7.07 -15.55
C ASN A 139 11.91 -7.75 -15.39
N VAL A 140 10.87 -6.98 -15.02
CA VAL A 140 9.48 -7.45 -14.87
C VAL A 140 8.56 -6.95 -15.99
N THR A 141 9.12 -6.46 -17.10
CA THR A 141 8.36 -5.93 -18.24
C THR A 141 7.49 -6.97 -18.94
N ASN A 142 7.86 -8.24 -18.84
CA ASN A 142 7.10 -9.36 -19.38
C ASN A 142 5.82 -9.66 -18.58
N VAL A 143 5.73 -9.22 -17.32
CA VAL A 143 4.55 -9.47 -16.47
C VAL A 143 3.72 -8.21 -16.23
N VAL A 144 4.24 -7.00 -16.42
CA VAL A 144 3.48 -5.75 -16.16
C VAL A 144 2.95 -5.12 -17.43
N THR A 145 1.62 -4.95 -17.51
CA THR A 145 0.94 -4.16 -18.54
C THR A 145 0.41 -2.86 -17.93
N ALA A 146 0.77 -1.72 -18.50
CA ALA A 146 0.39 -0.40 -18.00
C ALA A 146 -0.56 0.32 -18.97
N ASN A 147 -1.81 0.51 -18.53
CA ASN A 147 -2.92 1.04 -19.30
C ASN A 147 -3.30 2.43 -18.80
N HIS A 148 -3.23 3.43 -19.69
CA HIS A 148 -3.66 4.78 -19.37
C HIS A 148 -5.17 4.91 -19.62
N ALA A 149 -5.96 4.84 -18.55
CA ALA A 149 -7.42 4.90 -18.61
C ALA A 149 -8.03 5.34 -17.28
N ASP A 150 -9.25 5.88 -17.34
CA ASP A 150 -10.12 6.00 -16.17
C ASP A 150 -10.62 4.59 -15.80
N LEU A 151 -10.33 4.14 -14.58
CA LEU A 151 -10.71 2.81 -14.10
C LEU A 151 -12.23 2.57 -14.20
N ARG A 152 -13.05 3.61 -14.08
CA ARG A 152 -14.51 3.53 -14.19
C ARG A 152 -14.96 3.14 -15.57
N LEU A 153 -14.47 3.88 -16.56
CA LEU A 153 -14.77 3.58 -17.95
C LEU A 153 -14.10 2.29 -18.42
N TYR A 154 -12.93 1.96 -17.88
CA TYR A 154 -12.21 0.75 -18.23
C TYR A 154 -13.00 -0.50 -17.86
N ALA A 155 -13.49 -0.60 -16.62
CA ALA A 155 -14.22 -1.77 -16.15
C ALA A 155 -15.60 -1.95 -16.82
N GLU A 156 -16.26 -0.86 -17.21
CA GLU A 156 -17.53 -0.93 -17.95
C GLU A 156 -17.31 -1.41 -19.40
N LYS A 157 -16.23 -0.98 -20.05
CA LYS A 157 -15.96 -1.27 -21.47
C LYS A 157 -15.24 -2.60 -21.71
N HIS A 158 -14.54 -3.12 -20.70
CA HIS A 158 -13.72 -4.32 -20.85
C HIS A 158 -14.24 -5.43 -19.93
N ASN A 159 -14.57 -6.58 -20.51
CA ASN A 159 -14.98 -7.77 -19.76
C ASN A 159 -13.75 -8.57 -19.26
N VAL A 160 -12.77 -7.87 -18.70
CA VAL A 160 -11.56 -8.50 -18.14
C VAL A 160 -11.85 -8.88 -16.69
N LYS A 161 -11.52 -10.13 -16.33
CA LYS A 161 -11.59 -10.60 -14.95
C LYS A 161 -10.20 -11.02 -14.47
N VAL A 162 -9.82 -10.59 -13.27
CA VAL A 162 -8.55 -10.88 -12.62
C VAL A 162 -8.76 -11.56 -11.28
N ASP A 163 -7.75 -12.31 -10.85
CA ASP A 163 -7.81 -13.08 -9.60
C ASP A 163 -7.69 -12.18 -8.36
N LYS A 164 -6.93 -11.08 -8.48
CA LYS A 164 -6.72 -10.10 -7.40
C LYS A 164 -6.73 -8.68 -7.95
N VAL A 165 -7.34 -7.77 -7.21
CA VAL A 165 -7.33 -6.33 -7.48
C VAL A 165 -6.82 -5.62 -6.23
N LEU A 166 -5.79 -4.79 -6.37
CA LEU A 166 -5.41 -3.80 -5.37
C LEU A 166 -5.88 -2.43 -5.86
N LEU A 167 -6.88 -1.87 -5.18
CA LEU A 167 -7.39 -0.54 -5.41
C LEU A 167 -6.76 0.43 -4.42
N ASP A 168 -5.80 1.20 -4.91
CA ASP A 168 -5.23 2.32 -4.18
C ASP A 168 -6.07 3.59 -4.42
N ALA A 169 -6.92 3.93 -3.45
CA ALA A 169 -7.85 5.05 -3.62
C ALA A 169 -7.22 6.36 -3.15
N SER A 170 -7.35 7.39 -3.99
CA SER A 170 -6.90 8.74 -3.66
C SER A 170 -7.70 9.34 -2.50
N CYS A 171 -6.99 9.76 -1.45
CA CYS A 171 -7.49 10.31 -0.17
C CYS A 171 -8.21 11.68 -0.29
N SER A 172 -8.39 12.23 -1.51
CA SER A 172 -9.10 13.50 -1.75
C SER A 172 -10.49 13.31 -2.38
N GLY A 173 -10.85 12.07 -2.74
CA GLY A 173 -12.11 11.75 -3.39
C GLY A 173 -13.23 11.48 -2.39
N THR A 174 -14.03 12.51 -2.06
CA THR A 174 -15.28 12.42 -1.28
C THR A 174 -16.35 11.47 -1.85
N GLY A 175 -16.06 10.72 -2.90
CA GLY A 175 -17.03 9.92 -3.63
C GLY A 175 -16.51 8.56 -4.05
N VAL A 176 -17.24 7.54 -3.57
CA VAL A 176 -17.65 6.39 -4.39
C VAL A 176 -16.74 5.15 -4.38
N ILE A 177 -16.39 4.61 -3.21
CA ILE A 177 -16.21 3.13 -3.12
C ILE A 177 -17.53 2.44 -3.51
N SER A 178 -18.65 3.03 -3.12
CA SER A 178 -19.94 2.36 -3.15
C SER A 178 -20.58 2.25 -4.55
N LYS A 179 -19.89 2.66 -5.62
CA LYS A 179 -20.19 2.32 -7.03
C LYS A 179 -18.94 1.80 -7.74
N LEU A 180 -18.06 1.09 -7.02
CA LEU A 180 -16.73 0.75 -7.55
C LEU A 180 -16.83 -0.14 -8.79
N PRO A 181 -16.25 0.30 -9.93
CA PRO A 181 -16.10 -0.50 -11.13
C PRO A 181 -15.10 -1.64 -10.93
N SER A 182 -14.16 -1.50 -9.99
CA SER A 182 -13.10 -2.48 -9.75
C SER A 182 -13.63 -3.83 -9.27
N SER A 183 -14.77 -3.88 -8.57
CA SER A 183 -15.42 -5.14 -8.17
C SER A 183 -15.88 -5.95 -9.40
N MET A 184 -16.23 -5.27 -10.50
CA MET A 184 -16.56 -5.91 -11.76
C MET A 184 -15.36 -6.62 -12.39
N LEU A 185 -14.13 -6.24 -12.02
CA LEU A 185 -12.92 -6.89 -12.53
C LEU A 185 -12.57 -8.16 -11.73
N VAL A 186 -13.19 -8.43 -10.58
CA VAL A 186 -12.80 -9.54 -9.71
C VAL A 186 -13.50 -10.83 -10.15
N LYS A 187 -12.74 -11.91 -10.37
CA LYS A 187 -13.30 -13.26 -10.61
C LYS A 187 -14.03 -13.79 -9.37
N LEU A 188 -14.87 -14.81 -9.55
CA LEU A 188 -15.38 -15.60 -8.42
C LEU A 188 -14.21 -16.20 -7.63
N ALA A 189 -14.33 -16.23 -6.30
CA ALA A 189 -13.24 -16.54 -5.36
C ALA A 189 -12.02 -15.60 -5.44
N GLY A 190 -12.10 -14.52 -6.21
CA GLY A 190 -11.06 -13.50 -6.32
C GLY A 190 -11.04 -12.54 -5.14
N ILE A 191 -9.94 -11.77 -5.04
CA ILE A 191 -9.69 -10.84 -3.93
C ILE A 191 -9.73 -9.40 -4.43
N LEU A 192 -10.40 -8.53 -3.68
CA LEU A 192 -10.33 -7.07 -3.80
C LEU A 192 -9.72 -6.50 -2.52
N VAL A 193 -8.56 -5.86 -2.63
CA VAL A 193 -8.00 -5.06 -1.55
C VAL A 193 -8.26 -3.59 -1.84
N TYR A 194 -8.95 -2.92 -0.92
CA TYR A 194 -9.07 -1.47 -0.91
C TYR A 194 -8.03 -0.90 0.03
N SER A 195 -7.31 0.15 -0.37
CA SER A 195 -6.38 0.85 0.52
C SER A 195 -6.47 2.37 0.39
N THR A 196 -6.18 3.08 1.48
CA THR A 196 -6.01 4.54 1.51
C THR A 196 -4.80 4.93 2.36
N CYS A 197 -4.34 6.16 2.14
CA CYS A 197 -3.33 6.88 2.91
C CYS A 197 -3.92 7.80 3.99
N PHE A 198 -5.14 7.50 4.45
CA PHE A 198 -5.88 8.37 5.35
C PHE A 198 -6.46 7.60 6.52
N ILE A 199 -6.62 8.29 7.65
CA ILE A 199 -7.04 7.66 8.91
C ILE A 199 -8.53 7.84 9.21
N ASP A 200 -9.28 8.57 8.38
CA ASP A 200 -10.66 8.91 8.69
C ASP A 200 -11.64 7.75 8.36
N PRO A 201 -12.53 7.39 9.30
CA PRO A 201 -13.51 6.33 9.06
C PRO A 201 -14.47 6.57 7.88
N GLU A 202 -14.78 7.84 7.59
CA GLU A 202 -15.64 8.25 6.46
C GLU A 202 -15.03 7.89 5.08
N GLU A 203 -13.72 7.68 5.01
CA GLU A 203 -12.99 7.25 3.80
C GLU A 203 -12.64 5.77 3.82
N ASN A 204 -12.80 5.11 4.97
CA ASN A 204 -12.34 3.75 5.24
C ASN A 204 -13.53 2.84 5.60
N GLU A 205 -13.78 2.59 6.88
CA GLU A 205 -14.76 1.62 7.38
C GLU A 205 -16.18 1.88 6.88
N GLU A 206 -16.61 3.15 6.84
CA GLU A 206 -17.95 3.50 6.35
C GLU A 206 -18.10 3.17 4.86
N ARG A 207 -17.02 3.32 4.09
CA ARG A 207 -17.02 3.03 2.67
C ARG A 207 -17.00 1.54 2.39
N ILE A 208 -16.27 0.76 3.18
CA ILE A 208 -16.31 -0.71 3.14
C ILE A 208 -17.69 -1.21 3.51
N THR A 209 -18.29 -0.67 4.58
CA THR A 209 -19.65 -1.02 4.99
C THR A 209 -20.66 -0.73 3.88
N ALA A 210 -20.62 0.47 3.30
CA ALA A 210 -21.50 0.85 2.20
C ALA A 210 -21.30 0.01 0.94
N PHE A 211 -20.08 -0.48 0.69
CA PHE A 211 -19.78 -1.39 -0.41
C PHE A 211 -20.39 -2.78 -0.18
N LEU A 212 -20.15 -3.38 0.99
CA LEU A 212 -20.66 -4.72 1.33
C LEU A 212 -22.20 -4.78 1.34
N LEU A 213 -22.88 -3.68 1.71
CA LEU A 213 -24.34 -3.58 1.63
C LEU A 213 -24.88 -3.58 0.19
N ARG A 214 -24.06 -3.23 -0.81
CA ARG A 214 -24.46 -3.17 -2.23
C ARG A 214 -23.95 -4.34 -3.05
N HIS A 215 -22.87 -4.95 -2.60
CA HIS A 215 -22.20 -6.08 -3.24
C HIS A 215 -22.25 -7.28 -2.30
N LEU A 216 -23.42 -7.91 -2.22
CA LEU A 216 -23.67 -9.06 -1.34
C LEU A 216 -22.81 -10.28 -1.71
N GLU A 217 -22.28 -10.31 -2.93
CA GLU A 217 -21.32 -11.30 -3.39
C GLU A 217 -19.91 -11.10 -2.81
N PHE A 218 -19.65 -10.04 -2.03
CA PHE A 218 -18.38 -9.81 -1.36
C PHE A 218 -18.50 -9.95 0.15
N VAL A 219 -17.44 -10.49 0.76
CA VAL A 219 -17.30 -10.60 2.23
C VAL A 219 -15.95 -10.05 2.67
N ALA A 220 -15.91 -9.43 3.84
CA ALA A 220 -14.63 -9.04 4.46
C ALA A 220 -13.87 -10.30 4.87
N HIS A 221 -12.61 -10.40 4.44
CA HIS A 221 -11.74 -11.53 4.75
C HIS A 221 -10.71 -11.14 5.81
N PRO A 222 -10.59 -11.91 6.90
CA PRO A 222 -9.66 -11.60 7.97
C PRO A 222 -8.19 -11.53 7.53
N ILE A 223 -7.43 -10.59 8.10
CA ILE A 223 -6.03 -10.33 7.70
C ILE A 223 -4.98 -10.69 8.75
N HIS A 224 -5.35 -11.35 9.85
CA HIS A 224 -4.46 -11.68 10.97
C HIS A 224 -3.20 -12.48 10.56
N ALA A 225 -3.30 -13.27 9.48
CA ALA A 225 -2.18 -14.04 8.93
C ALA A 225 -1.32 -13.25 7.92
N CYS A 226 -1.65 -11.98 7.68
CA CYS A 226 -1.04 -11.13 6.65
C CYS A 226 -0.21 -9.98 7.25
N VAL A 227 -0.61 -9.47 8.42
CA VAL A 227 0.04 -8.34 9.09
C VAL A 227 0.15 -8.62 10.60
N PRO A 228 1.09 -7.98 11.32
CA PRO A 228 1.18 -8.15 12.77
C PRO A 228 -0.12 -7.75 13.49
N PRO A 229 -0.47 -8.40 14.62
CA PRO A 229 -1.75 -8.15 15.32
C PRO A 229 -1.99 -6.69 15.69
N ASP A 230 -0.93 -5.93 16.00
CA ASP A 230 -1.03 -4.52 16.39
C ASP A 230 -1.62 -3.59 15.33
N PHE A 231 -1.63 -4.03 14.06
CA PHE A 231 -2.17 -3.31 12.91
C PHE A 231 -3.55 -3.80 12.48
N VAL A 232 -4.14 -4.77 13.19
CA VAL A 232 -5.47 -5.32 12.87
C VAL A 232 -6.52 -4.65 13.75
N THR A 233 -7.54 -4.05 13.12
CA THR A 233 -8.68 -3.48 13.84
C THR A 233 -9.66 -4.57 14.28
N ASP A 234 -10.58 -4.24 15.19
CA ASP A 234 -11.66 -5.16 15.64
C ASP A 234 -12.53 -5.64 14.47
N LYS A 235 -12.60 -4.87 13.38
CA LYS A 235 -13.32 -5.20 12.14
C LYS A 235 -12.45 -5.95 11.13
N VAL A 236 -11.33 -6.52 11.57
CA VAL A 236 -10.36 -7.29 10.78
C VAL A 236 -9.79 -6.55 9.56
N PHE A 237 -9.67 -5.21 9.66
CA PHE A 237 -9.01 -4.38 8.65
C PHE A 237 -7.59 -4.02 9.09
N PHE A 238 -6.76 -3.63 8.13
CA PHE A 238 -5.44 -3.10 8.38
C PHE A 238 -5.54 -1.62 8.68
N PHE A 239 -4.87 -1.18 9.74
CA PHE A 239 -4.77 0.23 10.09
C PHE A 239 -3.41 0.55 10.71
N SER A 240 -2.69 1.51 10.15
CA SER A 240 -1.53 2.12 10.79
C SER A 240 -1.93 3.47 11.40
N ASN A 241 -1.87 3.55 12.73
CA ASN A 241 -1.95 4.82 13.46
C ASN A 241 -0.56 5.51 13.49
N PRO A 242 -0.45 6.79 13.08
CA PRO A 242 0.84 7.49 13.05
C PRO A 242 1.54 7.63 14.40
N VAL A 243 0.78 7.96 15.44
CA VAL A 243 1.30 8.18 16.79
C VAL A 243 1.74 6.86 17.42
N LYS A 244 0.89 5.82 17.32
CA LYS A 244 1.14 4.52 17.94
C LYS A 244 2.30 3.77 17.27
N HIS A 245 2.39 3.82 15.94
CA HIS A 245 3.33 2.98 15.18
C HIS A 245 4.55 3.73 14.64
N SER A 246 4.55 5.06 14.75
CA SER A 246 5.59 5.93 14.16
C SER A 246 5.77 5.64 12.66
N MET A 247 4.66 5.62 11.93
CA MET A 247 4.55 5.36 10.50
C MET A 247 3.51 6.29 9.88
N ASP A 248 3.41 6.34 8.56
CA ASP A 248 2.30 7.07 7.94
C ASP A 248 0.94 6.40 8.23
N GLY A 249 -0.09 7.22 8.26
CA GLY A 249 -1.47 6.78 8.45
C GLY A 249 -2.00 6.08 7.20
N SER A 250 -2.34 4.79 7.32
CA SER A 250 -2.84 3.99 6.20
C SER A 250 -3.94 3.03 6.65
N PHE A 251 -4.82 2.69 5.71
CA PHE A 251 -5.89 1.72 5.91
C PHE A 251 -5.91 0.73 4.74
N ALA A 252 -6.25 -0.53 5.01
CA ALA A 252 -6.60 -1.47 3.96
C ALA A 252 -7.65 -2.51 4.40
N ALA A 253 -8.55 -2.86 3.49
CA ALA A 253 -9.55 -3.90 3.68
C ALA A 253 -9.42 -4.96 2.59
N ARG A 254 -9.32 -6.23 3.01
CA ARG A 254 -9.31 -7.39 2.12
C ARG A 254 -10.71 -7.95 1.99
N LEU A 255 -11.25 -7.96 0.78
CA LEU A 255 -12.57 -8.47 0.45
C LEU A 255 -12.43 -9.68 -0.49
N VAL A 256 -13.23 -10.71 -0.29
CA VAL A 256 -13.27 -11.89 -1.15
C VAL A 256 -14.64 -11.96 -1.82
N ARG A 257 -14.64 -12.23 -3.12
CA ARG A 257 -15.86 -12.46 -3.89
C ARG A 257 -16.33 -13.91 -3.70
N SER A 258 -17.42 -14.12 -2.97
CA SER A 258 -17.98 -15.44 -2.68
C SER A 258 -18.64 -16.08 -3.92
N SER A 259 -18.62 -17.40 -3.97
CA SER A 259 -19.38 -18.24 -4.91
C SER A 259 -20.83 -18.48 -4.47
N ASP A 260 -21.14 -18.23 -3.20
CA ASP A 260 -22.40 -18.66 -2.58
C ASP A 260 -23.60 -17.75 -2.92
N TYR A 261 -23.35 -16.65 -3.62
CA TYR A 261 -24.37 -15.75 -4.16
C TYR A 261 -24.24 -15.69 -5.68
N PRO A 262 -24.87 -16.62 -6.42
CA PRO A 262 -25.06 -16.46 -7.85
C PRO A 262 -26.10 -15.35 -8.08
N TYR A 263 -25.86 -14.59 -9.15
CA TYR A 263 -26.72 -13.52 -9.68
C TYR A 263 -28.22 -13.84 -9.69
#